data_AF-A0A7U6KLZ8-F1
#
_entry.id   AF-A0A7U6KLZ8-F1
#
_cell.length_a   1.000
_cell.length_b   1.000
_cell.length_c   1.000
_cell.angle_alpha   90.00
_cell.angle_beta   90.00
_cell.angle_gamma   90.00
#
_symmetry.space_group_name_H-M   'P 1'
#
loop_
_entity.id
_entity.type
_entity.pdbx_description
1 polymer ?
#
loop_
_entity_poly.entity_id
_entity_poly.type
_entity_poly.pdbx_seq_one_letter_code
_entity_poly.pdbx_strand_id
1 'polypeptide(L)' 'MTSTHADAHILVSMTYASRANPNVSATDFNEILQQAQINNAANSITGMLTFNKDYFCRR' A
#
# COMPACT_ATOMS: atom_id res chain seq x y z
N MET A 1 -6.18 38.49 -9.91
CA MET A 1 -7.10 37.32 -9.88
C MET A 1 -6.25 36.08 -9.68
N THR A 2 -6.19 35.57 -8.46
CA THR A 2 -5.54 34.29 -8.14
C THR A 2 -6.51 33.17 -8.49
N SER A 3 -6.27 32.47 -9.60
CA SER A 3 -7.03 31.27 -9.95
C SER A 3 -6.70 30.16 -8.96
N THR A 4 -7.55 29.98 -7.95
CA THR A 4 -7.60 28.77 -7.14
C THR A 4 -8.16 27.65 -8.01
N HIS A 5 -7.29 26.99 -8.79
CA HIS A 5 -7.61 25.66 -9.28
C HIS A 5 -7.61 24.74 -8.06
N ALA A 6 -8.80 24.43 -7.56
CA ALA A 6 -9.01 23.37 -6.61
C ALA A 6 -8.43 22.09 -7.23
N ASP A 7 -7.33 21.60 -6.67
CA ASP A 7 -6.66 20.37 -7.06
C ASP A 7 -7.66 19.23 -6.80
N ALA A 8 -8.40 18.84 -7.85
CA ALA A 8 -9.35 17.76 -7.76
C ALA A 8 -8.56 16.46 -7.61
N HIS A 9 -8.32 16.05 -6.37
CA HIS A 9 -7.62 14.80 -6.07
C HIS A 9 -8.46 13.62 -6.57
N ILE A 10 -8.09 13.06 -7.73
CA ILE A 10 -8.70 11.85 -8.28
C ILE A 10 -8.27 10.68 -7.40
N LEU A 11 -9.23 10.03 -6.75
CA LEU A 11 -8.97 8.80 -6.02
C LEU A 11 -8.73 7.66 -7.01
N VAL A 12 -7.57 7.00 -6.89
CA VAL A 12 -7.18 5.86 -7.72
C VAL A 12 -7.01 4.65 -6.82
N SER A 13 -7.67 3.53 -7.18
CA SER A 13 -7.41 2.23 -6.55
C SER A 13 -6.49 1.42 -7.44
N MET A 14 -5.40 0.91 -6.87
CA MET A 14 -4.44 0.07 -7.57
C MET A 14 -4.38 -1.29 -6.88
N THR A 15 -4.80 -2.34 -7.59
CA THR A 15 -4.72 -3.72 -7.11
C THR A 15 -3.52 -4.42 -7.74
N TYR A 16 -2.69 -5.06 -6.92
CA TYR A 16 -1.51 -5.79 -7.36
C TYR A 16 -1.36 -7.11 -6.60
N ALA A 17 -0.90 -8.15 -7.29
CA ALA A 17 -0.55 -9.44 -6.71
C ALA A 17 0.93 -9.77 -6.97
N SER A 18 1.69 -10.05 -5.92
CA SER A 18 3.07 -10.59 -6.02
C SER A 18 3.14 -11.99 -5.46
N ARG A 19 4.16 -12.75 -5.88
CA ARG A 19 4.54 -13.98 -5.18
C ARG A 19 5.35 -13.63 -3.94
N ALA A 20 5.03 -14.28 -2.83
CA ALA A 20 5.84 -14.19 -1.63
C ALA A 20 7.13 -14.99 -1.82
N ASN A 21 8.24 -14.48 -1.30
CA ASN A 21 9.44 -15.31 -1.16
C ASN A 21 9.11 -16.41 -0.13
N PRO A 22 9.27 -17.70 -0.44
CA PRO A 22 9.01 -18.79 0.51
C PRO A 22 9.89 -18.71 1.77
N ASN A 23 10.99 -17.94 1.72
CA ASN A 23 11.86 -17.69 2.86
C ASN A 23 11.55 -16.38 3.60
N VAL A 24 10.46 -15.67 3.27
CA VAL A 24 10.12 -14.42 3.96
C VAL A 24 9.82 -14.72 5.42
N SER A 25 10.56 -14.10 6.33
CA SER A 25 10.32 -14.30 7.76
C SER A 25 9.11 -13.48 8.21
N ALA A 26 8.50 -13.86 9.33
CA ALA A 26 7.44 -13.06 9.94
C ALA A 26 7.93 -11.66 10.35
N THR A 27 9.23 -11.51 10.61
CA THR A 27 9.87 -10.22 10.93
C THR A 27 9.91 -9.31 9.70
N ASP A 28 10.39 -9.82 8.56
CA ASP A 28 10.43 -9.06 7.29
C ASP A 28 9.02 -8.63 6.87
N PHE A 29 8.02 -9.50 7.10
CA PHE A 29 6.63 -9.18 6.84
C PHE A 29 6.11 -8.03 7.72
N ASN A 30 6.43 -8.05 9.02
CA ASN A 30 6.07 -6.98 9.94
C ASN A 30 6.76 -5.65 9.60
N GLU A 31 8.02 -5.69 9.16
CA GLU A 31 8.74 -4.50 8.70
C GLU A 31 8.08 -3.88 7.45
N ILE A 32 7.71 -4.71 6.48
CA ILE A 32 6.97 -4.27 5.28
C ILE A 32 5.64 -3.63 5.67
N LEU A 33 4.90 -4.24 6.61
CA LEU A 33 3.62 -3.69 7.09
C LEU A 33 3.79 -2.36 7.82
N GLN A 34 4.75 -2.24 8.74
CA GLN A 34 5.00 -0.99 9.46
C GLN A 34 5.37 0.13 8.49
N GLN A 35 6.31 -0.13 7.58
CA GLN A 35 6.75 0.88 6.64
C GLN A 35 5.62 1.29 5.67
N ALA A 36 4.80 0.33 5.23
CA ALA A 36 3.63 0.62 4.42
C ALA A 36 2.60 1.46 5.17
N GLN A 37 2.35 1.20 6.45
CA GLN A 37 1.42 2.00 7.27
C GLN A 37 1.91 3.44 7.43
N ILE A 38 3.19 3.64 7.75
CA ILE A 38 3.80 4.97 7.88
C ILE A 38 3.67 5.75 6.57
N ASN A 39 4.06 5.13 5.45
CA ASN A 39 4.02 5.79 4.14
C ASN A 39 2.59 6.07 3.68
N ASN A 40 1.66 5.14 3.92
CA ASN A 40 0.26 5.29 3.55
C ASN A 40 -0.42 6.41 4.36
N ALA A 41 -0.16 6.49 5.66
CA ALA A 41 -0.67 7.56 6.52
C ALA A 41 -0.15 8.94 6.08
N ALA A 42 1.13 9.04 5.73
CA ALA A 42 1.73 10.30 5.27
C ALA A 42 1.16 10.78 3.92
N ASN A 43 0.76 9.87 3.04
CA ASN A 43 0.27 10.18 1.69
C ASN A 43 -1.26 10.06 1.54
N SER A 44 -2.00 9.88 2.65
CA SER A 44 -3.46 9.64 2.63
C SER A 44 -3.88 8.48 1.72
N ILE A 45 -3.04 7.45 1.62
CA ILE A 45 -3.31 6.23 0.85
C ILE A 45 -3.99 5.23 1.77
N THR A 46 -5.12 4.67 1.36
CA THR A 46 -5.80 3.58 2.07
C THR A 46 -5.72 2.29 1.28
N GLY A 47 -5.70 1.14 1.95
CA GLY A 47 -5.74 -0.16 1.27
C GLY A 47 -5.68 -1.34 2.21
N MET A 48 -5.76 -2.54 1.63
CA MET A 48 -5.71 -3.83 2.32
C MET A 48 -4.62 -4.71 1.71
N LEU A 49 -3.71 -5.22 2.54
CA LEU A 49 -2.75 -6.24 2.14
C LEU A 49 -3.22 -7.61 2.66
N THR A 50 -3.50 -8.53 1.75
CA THR A 50 -3.83 -9.92 2.03
C THR A 50 -2.61 -10.78 1.74
N PHE A 51 -2.24 -11.64 2.69
CA PHE A 51 -1.17 -12.61 2.51
C PHE A 51 -1.77 -14.01 2.50
N ASN A 52 -1.53 -14.74 1.42
CA ASN A 52 -1.61 -16.19 1.38
C ASN A 52 -0.17 -16.70 1.26
N LYS A 53 0.16 -17.87 1.81
CA LYS A 53 1.52 -18.41 1.94
C LYS A 53 2.45 -18.20 0.73
N ASP A 54 1.88 -18.16 -0.47
CA ASP A 54 2.60 -18.00 -1.74
C ASP A 54 2.37 -16.65 -2.45
N TYR A 55 1.42 -15.82 -2.00
CA TYR A 55 0.98 -14.60 -2.69
C TYR A 55 0.65 -13.44 -1.74
N PHE A 56 1.14 -12.25 -2.06
CA PHE A 56 0.64 -10.98 -1.53
C PHE A 56 -0.36 -10.38 -2.50
N CYS A 57 -1.55 -10.03 -2.02
CA CYS A 57 -2.54 -9.26 -2.77
C CYS A 57 -2.79 -7.93 -2.06
N ARG A 58 -2.53 -6.80 -2.73
CA ARG A 58 -2.81 -5.45 -2.22
C ARG A 58 -3.95 -4.85 -3.01
N ARG A 59 -4.97 -4.30 -2.34
CA ARG A 59 -6.12 -3.61 -2.94
C ARG A 59 -6.38 -2.25 -2.29
#